data_AF-A0AAV1RQX5-F1
#
_entry.id   AF-A0AAV1RQX5-F1
#
_cell.length_a   1.000
_cell.length_b   1.000
_cell.length_c   1.000
_cell.angle_alpha   90.00
_cell.angle_beta   90.00
_cell.angle_gamma   90.00
#
_symmetry.space_group_name_H-M   'P 1'
#
loop_
_entity.id
_entity.type
_entity.pdbx_description
1 polymer ?
#
loop_
_entity_poly.entity_id
_entity_poly.type
_entity_poly.pdbx_seq_one_letter_code
_entity_poly.pdbx_strand_id
1 'polypeptide(L)'
;MAMAESRALCTIHTKTLTDSDVAAAQQLVQLSGDDNSSNDNNKKQKRKDKNESDFEDDQEFDRSSQNEITSKMIEQIFGKEEEVVRPRKKRYRSLVCIYQAMDMPLTNNARRGKKS
;
A
#
# COMPACT_ATOMS: atom_id res chain seq x y z
N MET A 1 3.38 6.39 -43.67
CA MET A 1 2.67 5.82 -42.50
C MET A 1 2.54 4.33 -42.77
N ALA A 2 3.08 3.38 -42.02
CA ALA A 2 3.49 3.35 -40.62
C ALA A 2 4.76 2.49 -40.46
N MET A 3 5.79 3.05 -39.82
CA MET A 3 6.99 2.35 -39.34
C MET A 3 7.17 2.75 -37.88
N ALA A 4 6.39 2.19 -36.94
CA ALA A 4 6.54 2.60 -35.54
C ALA A 4 6.10 1.61 -34.43
N GLU A 5 5.45 0.47 -34.69
CA GLU A 5 4.75 -0.23 -33.58
C GLU A 5 4.99 -1.74 -33.47
N SER A 6 6.20 -2.23 -33.76
CA SER A 6 6.54 -3.65 -33.49
C SER A 6 7.94 -3.88 -32.94
N ARG A 7 8.55 -2.87 -32.30
CA ARG A 7 9.89 -2.97 -31.69
C ARG A 7 9.87 -2.92 -30.15
N ALA A 8 8.76 -3.27 -29.51
CA ALA A 8 8.64 -3.21 -28.04
C ALA A 8 8.76 -4.58 -27.33
N LEU A 9 8.79 -5.71 -28.04
CA LEU A 9 8.86 -7.04 -27.43
C LEU A 9 10.21 -7.75 -27.64
N CYS A 10 11.16 -7.09 -28.32
CA CYS A 10 12.45 -7.68 -28.68
C CYS A 10 13.65 -6.83 -28.19
N THR A 11 13.57 -6.23 -27.01
CA THR A 11 14.77 -5.96 -26.19
C THR A 11 15.20 -7.28 -25.56
N ILE A 12 15.65 -8.17 -26.44
CA ILE A 12 16.10 -9.53 -26.21
C ILE A 12 17.31 -9.45 -25.27
N HIS A 13 17.08 -9.51 -23.97
CA HIS A 13 18.09 -10.10 -23.11
C HIS A 13 18.10 -11.57 -23.48
N THR A 14 19.07 -11.98 -24.29
CA THR A 14 19.49 -13.38 -24.38
C THR A 14 20.03 -13.75 -23.01
N LYS A 15 19.14 -13.97 -22.03
CA LYS A 15 19.51 -14.54 -20.75
C LYS A 15 20.00 -15.94 -21.07
N THR A 16 21.32 -16.09 -21.17
CA THR A 16 21.95 -17.39 -21.13
C THR A 16 21.51 -18.02 -19.82
N LEU A 17 20.66 -19.06 -19.91
CA LEU A 17 20.25 -19.79 -18.73
C LEU A 17 21.52 -20.29 -18.05
N THR A 18 21.71 -19.88 -16.81
CA THR A 18 22.83 -20.30 -15.98
C THR A 18 22.51 -21.66 -15.37
N ASP A 19 23.53 -22.41 -14.92
CA ASP A 19 23.31 -23.68 -14.24
C ASP A 19 22.38 -23.54 -13.01
N SER A 20 22.38 -22.36 -12.39
CA SER A 20 21.45 -22.00 -11.31
C SER A 20 19.99 -21.95 -11.78
N ASP A 21 19.73 -21.43 -12.98
CA ASP A 21 18.37 -21.36 -13.53
C ASP A 21 17.84 -22.76 -13.85
N VAL A 22 18.71 -23.64 -14.33
CA VAL A 22 18.38 -25.05 -14.60
C VAL A 22 18.07 -25.80 -13.30
N ALA A 23 18.87 -25.58 -12.25
CA ALA A 23 18.62 -26.16 -10.93
C ALA A 23 17.29 -25.69 -10.33
N ALA A 24 16.99 -24.40 -10.44
CA ALA A 24 15.71 -23.83 -9.99
C ALA A 24 14.51 -24.42 -10.75
N ALA A 25 14.64 -24.59 -12.08
CA ALA A 25 13.60 -25.20 -12.89
C ALA A 25 13.32 -26.67 -12.50
N GLN A 26 14.36 -27.43 -12.16
CA GLN A 26 14.20 -28.81 -11.69
C GLN A 26 13.44 -28.90 -10.35
N GLN A 27 13.67 -27.96 -9.43
CA GLN A 27 12.93 -27.91 -8.17
C GLN A 27 11.44 -27.61 -8.38
N LEU A 28 11.10 -26.73 -9.33
CA LEU A 28 9.71 -26.45 -9.70
C LEU A 28 8.97 -27.69 -10.21
N VAL A 29 9.63 -28.51 -11.03
CA VAL A 29 9.06 -29.78 -11.53
C VAL A 29 8.86 -30.78 -10.38
N GLN A 30 9.81 -30.86 -9.44
CA GLN A 30 9.69 -31.75 -8.28
C GLN A 30 8.51 -31.37 -7.37
N LEU A 31 8.22 -30.07 -7.21
CA LEU A 31 7.08 -29.58 -6.44
C LEU A 31 5.73 -29.68 -7.19
N SER A 32 5.76 -29.85 -8.50
CA SER A 32 4.55 -30.05 -9.32
C SER A 32 4.05 -31.50 -9.26
N GLY A 33 4.74 -32.40 -8.56
CA GLY A 33 4.26 -33.75 -8.31
C GLY A 33 3.00 -33.70 -7.46
N ASP A 34 1.88 -34.10 -8.06
CA ASP A 34 0.60 -34.28 -7.37
C ASP A 34 0.79 -35.22 -6.17
N ASP A 35 0.84 -34.67 -4.96
CA ASP A 35 0.73 -35.39 -3.70
C ASP A 35 -0.68 -35.99 -3.59
N ASN A 36 -0.95 -37.07 -4.33
CA ASN A 36 -2.11 -37.94 -4.06
C ASN A 36 -1.78 -38.86 -2.89
N SER A 37 -1.52 -38.27 -1.72
CA SER A 37 -1.57 -38.97 -0.44
C SER A 37 -3.01 -38.89 0.06
N SER A 38 -3.84 -39.83 -0.40
CA SER A 38 -5.13 -40.12 0.21
C SER A 38 -4.92 -40.44 1.69
N ASN A 39 -5.42 -39.58 2.58
CA ASN A 39 -5.69 -39.98 3.96
C ASN A 39 -7.03 -39.37 4.40
N ASP A 40 -8.08 -40.10 4.03
CA ASP A 40 -9.43 -39.93 4.54
C ASP A 40 -9.41 -40.06 6.07
N ASN A 41 -9.57 -38.93 6.77
CA ASN A 41 -9.94 -38.94 8.17
C ASN A 41 -11.12 -37.99 8.39
N ASN A 42 -12.30 -38.54 8.13
CA ASN A 42 -13.62 -38.07 8.54
C ASN A 42 -13.61 -37.42 9.94
N LYS A 43 -13.56 -36.09 9.99
CA LYS A 43 -13.94 -35.32 11.18
C LYS A 43 -15.21 -34.52 10.88
N LYS A 44 -16.32 -35.21 11.16
CA LYS A 44 -17.70 -34.76 11.34
C LYS A 44 -17.86 -33.24 11.43
N GLN A 45 -18.50 -32.65 10.43
CA GLN A 45 -19.06 -31.31 10.52
C GLN A 45 -20.13 -31.28 11.63
N LYS A 46 -19.81 -30.67 12.77
CA LYS A 46 -20.81 -30.30 13.76
C LYS A 46 -21.33 -28.92 13.37
N ARG A 47 -22.37 -28.88 12.54
CA ARG A 47 -23.17 -27.66 12.30
C ARG A 47 -23.74 -27.22 13.65
N LYS A 48 -23.16 -26.17 14.24
CA LYS A 48 -23.72 -25.49 15.41
C LYS A 48 -24.37 -24.21 14.90
N ASP A 49 -25.62 -24.32 14.48
CA ASP A 49 -26.52 -23.16 14.46
C ASP A 49 -26.74 -22.73 15.92
N LYS A 50 -26.13 -21.62 16.32
CA LYS A 50 -26.59 -20.81 17.45
C LYS A 50 -26.29 -19.35 17.16
N ASN A 51 -27.35 -18.63 16.78
CA ASN A 51 -27.48 -17.21 17.05
C ASN A 51 -27.35 -17.01 18.56
N GLU A 52 -26.19 -16.55 19.01
CA GLU A 52 -26.03 -15.89 20.29
C GLU A 52 -24.76 -15.05 20.17
N SER A 53 -24.94 -13.75 19.95
CA SER A 53 -23.87 -12.76 20.01
C SER A 53 -23.47 -12.59 21.47
N ASP A 54 -22.65 -13.52 21.95
CA ASP A 54 -21.92 -13.38 23.21
C ASP A 54 -20.52 -12.92 22.84
N PHE A 55 -20.36 -11.60 22.73
CA PHE A 55 -19.06 -10.94 22.55
C PHE A 55 -18.32 -10.95 23.90
N GLU A 56 -17.87 -12.13 24.30
CA GLU A 56 -16.95 -12.33 25.41
C GLU A 56 -15.81 -13.20 24.89
N ASP A 57 -14.97 -12.59 24.05
CA ASP A 57 -13.57 -13.03 23.92
C ASP A 57 -12.72 -11.79 24.08
N ASP A 58 -12.75 -11.25 25.29
CA ASP A 58 -11.74 -10.35 25.84
C ASP A 58 -10.44 -11.14 26.07
N GLN A 59 -10.00 -11.86 25.03
CA GLN A 59 -8.64 -12.33 24.92
C GLN A 59 -7.82 -11.07 24.71
N GLU A 60 -7.39 -10.50 25.82
CA GLU A 60 -6.32 -9.53 25.93
C GLU A 60 -5.03 -10.20 25.43
N PHE A 61 -5.00 -10.49 24.12
CA PHE A 61 -3.81 -10.88 23.43
C PHE A 61 -2.88 -9.68 23.57
N ASP A 62 -1.73 -9.88 24.19
CA ASP A 62 -0.74 -8.84 24.41
C ASP A 62 -0.31 -8.25 23.05
N ARG A 63 -1.05 -7.24 22.59
CA ARG A 63 -0.89 -6.59 21.29
C ARG A 63 0.50 -5.98 21.15
N SER A 64 1.16 -5.73 22.28
CA SER A 64 2.54 -5.26 22.39
C SER A 64 3.50 -6.23 21.70
N SER A 65 3.40 -7.53 22.03
CA SER A 65 4.25 -8.59 21.46
C SER A 65 4.03 -8.77 19.95
N GLN A 66 2.78 -8.65 19.49
CA GLN A 66 2.42 -8.77 18.08
C GLN A 66 2.92 -7.57 17.24
N ASN A 67 2.90 -6.37 17.83
CA ASN A 67 3.41 -5.16 17.18
C ASN A 67 4.92 -5.25 16.91
N GLU A 68 5.70 -5.79 17.83
CA GLU A 68 7.15 -5.98 17.66
C GLU A 68 7.48 -7.01 16.57
N ILE A 69 6.75 -8.13 16.53
CA ILE A 69 6.90 -9.15 15.48
C ILE A 69 6.58 -8.54 14.11
N THR A 70 5.47 -7.81 14.03
CA THR A 70 5.00 -7.19 12.79
C THR A 70 5.96 -6.10 12.32
N SER A 71 6.44 -5.23 13.22
CA SER A 71 7.38 -4.16 12.87
C SER A 71 8.70 -4.72 12.35
N LYS A 72 9.22 -5.78 12.97
CA LYS A 72 10.44 -6.45 12.53
C LYS A 72 10.31 -7.09 11.15
N MET A 73 9.15 -7.69 10.87
CA MET A 73 8.87 -8.29 9.56
C MET A 73 8.74 -7.22 8.45
N ILE A 74 8.12 -6.07 8.77
CA ILE A 74 8.03 -4.93 7.87
C ILE A 74 9.42 -4.35 7.59
N GLU A 75 10.25 -4.14 8.62
CA GLU A 75 11.63 -3.66 8.47
C GLU A 75 12.48 -4.63 7.62
N GLN A 76 12.26 -5.94 7.75
CA GLN A 76 12.97 -6.93 6.94
C GLN A 76 12.60 -6.87 5.45
N ILE A 77 11.33 -6.60 5.12
CA ILE A 77 10.85 -6.56 3.73
C ILE A 77 11.17 -5.21 3.08
N PHE A 78 10.98 -4.10 3.81
CA PHE A 78 11.07 -2.74 3.28
C PHE A 78 12.35 -1.99 3.69
N GLY A 79 13.15 -2.56 4.58
CA GLY A 79 14.30 -1.89 5.21
C GLY A 79 13.89 -1.00 6.38
N LYS A 80 14.89 -0.43 7.06
CA LYS A 80 14.69 0.61 8.08
C LYS A 80 14.20 1.88 7.40
N GLU A 81 13.02 2.37 7.79
CA GLU A 81 12.57 3.68 7.35
C GLU A 81 13.45 4.78 7.95
N GLU A 82 14.08 5.58 7.09
CA GLU A 82 14.73 6.82 7.51
C GLU A 82 13.65 7.84 7.87
N GLU A 83 13.80 8.52 9.01
CA GLU A 83 12.81 9.48 9.50
C GLU A 83 12.75 10.69 8.55
N VAL A 84 11.84 10.62 7.56
CA VAL A 84 11.63 11.72 6.61
C VAL A 84 10.97 12.89 7.35
N VAL A 85 11.68 14.00 7.50
CA VAL A 85 11.15 15.24 8.07
C VAL A 85 10.01 15.74 7.20
N ARG A 86 8.76 15.46 7.61
CA ARG A 86 7.58 15.99 6.93
C ARG A 86 7.41 17.46 7.27
N PRO A 87 7.24 18.36 6.28
CA PRO A 87 6.97 19.75 6.54
C PRO A 87 5.71 19.88 7.41
N ARG A 88 5.80 20.68 8.48
CA ARG A 88 4.64 20.96 9.33
C ARG A 88 3.58 21.69 8.51
N LYS A 89 2.30 21.33 8.71
CA LYS A 89 1.17 22.05 8.14
C LYS A 89 1.23 23.51 8.58
N LYS A 90 1.26 24.44 7.60
CA LYS A 90 1.17 25.88 7.88
C LYS A 90 -0.28 26.23 8.21
N ARG A 91 -0.48 27.11 9.19
CA ARG A 91 -1.80 27.69 9.46
C ARG A 91 -2.06 28.82 8.46
N TYR A 92 -3.32 28.97 8.07
CA TYR A 92 -3.74 30.15 7.31
C TYR A 92 -3.53 31.41 8.15
N ARG A 93 -3.18 32.52 7.49
CA ARG A 93 -3.12 33.83 8.13
C ARG A 93 -4.54 34.41 8.23
N SER A 94 -4.80 35.21 9.25
CA SER A 94 -6.06 35.96 9.32
C SER A 94 -6.14 37.01 8.21
N LEU A 95 -7.35 37.36 7.78
CA LEU A 95 -7.55 38.40 6.78
C LEU A 95 -6.90 39.73 7.18
N VAL A 96 -7.02 40.11 8.46
CA VAL A 96 -6.37 41.31 9.02
C VAL A 96 -4.85 41.27 8.81
N CYS A 97 -4.21 40.12 9.08
CA CYS A 97 -2.77 39.97 8.90
C CYS A 97 -2.37 40.03 7.42
N ILE A 98 -3.24 39.59 6.50
CA ILE A 98 -3.03 39.70 5.06
C ILE A 98 -3.13 41.17 4.63
N TYR A 99 -4.20 41.87 5.01
CA TYR A 99 -4.42 43.28 4.65
C TYR A 99 -3.47 44.26 5.34
N GLN A 100 -2.84 43.89 6.46
CA GLN A 100 -1.77 44.70 7.07
C GLN A 100 -0.41 44.43 6.44
N ALA A 101 -0.14 43.19 6.01
CA ALA A 101 1.12 42.84 5.36
C ALA A 101 1.18 43.29 3.91
N MET A 102 0.02 43.38 3.26
CA MET A 102 -0.12 44.01 1.96
C MET A 102 -0.47 45.47 2.25
N ASP A 103 0.42 46.42 1.95
CA ASP A 103 0.08 47.87 1.88
C ASP A 103 -0.91 48.11 0.71
N MET A 104 -2.01 47.38 0.69
CA MET A 104 -3.05 47.45 -0.31
C MET A 104 -3.99 48.57 0.11
N PRO A 105 -4.03 49.69 -0.63
CA PRO A 105 -5.11 50.64 -0.43
C PRO A 105 -6.41 49.88 -0.72
N LEU A 106 -7.38 49.94 0.21
CA LEU A 106 -8.76 49.52 -0.08
C LEU A 106 -9.24 50.37 -1.25
N THR A 107 -9.06 49.89 -2.48
CA THR A 107 -9.66 50.53 -3.65
C THR A 107 -11.14 50.21 -3.57
N ASN A 108 -11.88 51.10 -2.90
CA ASN A 108 -13.31 51.11 -2.89
C ASN A 108 -13.75 51.23 -4.36
N ASN A 109 -14.19 50.12 -4.93
CA ASN A 109 -14.73 50.05 -6.28
C ASN A 109 -16.11 50.75 -6.26
N ALA A 110 -16.10 52.08 -6.17
CA ALA A 110 -17.28 52.90 -6.36
C ALA A 110 -17.70 52.75 -7.82
N ARG A 111 -18.66 51.85 -8.07
CA ARG A 111 -19.39 51.76 -9.33
C ARG A 111 -20.05 53.13 -9.57
N ARG A 112 -19.37 54.01 -10.30
CA ARG A 112 -19.98 55.23 -10.83
C ARG A 112 -20.90 54.80 -11.96
N GLY A 113 -22.16 54.51 -11.62
CA GLY A 113 -23.22 54.39 -12.60
C GLY A 113 -23.33 55.71 -13.35
N LYS A 114 -22.99 55.71 -14.63
CA LYS A 114 -23.31 56.82 -15.53
C LYS A 114 -24.84 56.90 -15.60
N LYS A 115 -25.42 57.98 -15.08
CA LYS A 115 -26.81 58.31 -15.35
C LYS A 115 -26.89 58.81 -16.80
N SER A 116 -27.85 58.25 -17.53
CA SER A 116 -28.18 58.58 -18.92
C SER A 116 -28.68 60.00 -19.07
#